data_AF-A0A7G2FFU2-F1
#
_entry.id   AF-A0A7G2FFU2-F1
#
_cell.length_a   1.000
_cell.length_b   1.000
_cell.length_c   1.000
_cell.angle_alpha   90.00
_cell.angle_beta   90.00
_cell.angle_gamma   90.00
#
_symmetry.space_group_name_H-M   'P 1'
#
loop_
_entity.id
_entity.type
_entity.pdbx_description
1 polymer ?
#
loop_
_entity_poly.entity_id
_entity_poly.type
_entity_poly.pdbx_seq_one_letter_code
_entity_poly.pdbx_strand_id
1 'polypeptide(L)'
;MESNNSHIFKINVPGYNKEDIKVQIEEGNVLSIRGEGIKEEKKENLVWHVAEREAFSGGGSEFLRRIELPENVKVDQVKAYVENGVLTVVVPKDTSSKSSKVRNVNITSKL
;
A
#
# COMPACT_ATOMS: atom_id res chain seq x y z
N MET A 1 8.10 -4.94 -0.32
CA MET A 1 9.58 -4.95 -0.35
C MET A 1 10.07 -4.31 0.92
N GLU A 2 11.17 -4.79 1.48
CA GLU A 2 11.71 -4.24 2.72
C GLU A 2 13.22 -4.01 2.56
N SER A 3 13.69 -2.90 3.11
CA SER A 3 15.11 -2.59 3.24
C SER A 3 15.47 -2.44 4.72
N ASN A 4 16.75 -2.24 5.03
CA ASN A 4 17.17 -1.96 6.41
C ASN A 4 16.51 -0.70 6.99
N ASN A 5 16.13 0.26 6.14
CA ASN A 5 15.69 1.58 6.58
C ASN A 5 14.20 1.84 6.34
N SER A 6 13.49 1.02 5.57
CA SER A 6 12.09 1.28 5.21
C SER A 6 11.34 0.04 4.75
N HIS A 7 10.03 0.03 4.99
CA HIS A 7 9.08 -0.82 4.29
C HIS A 7 8.57 -0.08 3.05
N ILE A 8 8.49 -0.78 1.92
CA ILE A 8 8.11 -0.22 0.62
C ILE A 8 6.99 -1.06 0.02
N PHE A 9 5.85 -0.42 -0.19
CA PHE A 9 4.64 -1.02 -0.76
C PHE A 9 4.43 -0.47 -2.16
N LYS A 10 4.16 -1.35 -3.12
CA LYS A 10 3.84 -0.99 -4.51
C LYS A 10 2.50 -1.58 -4.88
N ILE A 11 1.60 -0.76 -5.40
CA ILE A 11 0.23 -1.15 -5.76
C ILE A 11 -0.07 -0.62 -7.15
N ASN A 12 -0.56 -1.50 -8.03
CA ASN A 12 -1.03 -1.10 -9.35
C ASN A 12 -2.36 -0.37 -9.20
N VAL A 13 -2.39 0.88 -9.63
CA VAL A 13 -3.55 1.78 -9.62
C VAL A 13 -3.76 2.43 -10.99
N PRO A 14 -3.65 1.69 -12.12
CA PRO A 14 -3.81 2.29 -13.43
C PRO A 14 -5.21 2.89 -13.58
N GLY A 15 -5.26 4.13 -14.09
CA GLY A 15 -6.47 4.88 -14.34
C GLY A 15 -7.19 5.45 -13.10
N TYR A 16 -6.55 5.41 -11.93
CA TYR A 16 -6.93 6.26 -10.80
C TYR A 16 -6.21 7.60 -10.91
N ASN A 17 -6.93 8.70 -10.68
CA ASN A 17 -6.27 9.97 -10.41
C ASN A 17 -5.70 9.96 -8.99
N LYS A 18 -4.75 10.85 -8.71
CA LYS A 18 -4.14 10.95 -7.38
C LYS A 18 -5.17 11.30 -6.32
N GLU A 19 -6.14 12.13 -6.70
CA GLU A 19 -7.22 12.64 -5.86
C GLU A 19 -8.19 11.52 -5.44
N ASP A 20 -8.28 10.47 -6.26
CA ASP A 20 -9.14 9.31 -6.05
C ASP A 20 -8.48 8.26 -5.13
N ILE A 21 -7.23 8.49 -4.71
CA ILE A 21 -6.46 7.59 -3.84
C ILE A 21 -6.21 8.24 -2.49
N LYS A 22 -6.68 7.58 -1.44
CA LYS A 22 -6.45 7.97 -0.04
C LYS A 22 -5.47 7.02 0.63
N VAL A 23 -4.41 7.57 1.22
CA VAL A 23 -3.42 6.83 2.01
C VAL A 23 -3.42 7.38 3.44
N GLN A 24 -3.64 6.53 4.43
CA GLN A 24 -3.72 6.91 5.84
C GLN A 24 -3.01 5.89 6.73
N ILE A 25 -2.52 6.34 7.89
CA ILE A 25 -2.18 5.45 9.00
C ILE A 25 -3.33 5.57 10.01
N GLU A 26 -4.03 4.46 10.24
CA GLU A 26 -5.13 4.34 11.20
C GLU A 26 -4.60 3.89 12.57
N GLU A 27 -5.47 3.87 13.58
CA GLU A 27 -5.16 3.33 14.91
C GLU A 27 -4.62 1.90 14.82
N GLY A 28 -3.67 1.57 15.71
CA GLY A 28 -2.99 0.27 15.70
C GLY A 28 -1.92 0.12 14.61
N ASN A 29 -1.33 1.24 14.12
CA ASN A 29 -0.28 1.23 13.10
C ASN A 29 -0.71 0.57 11.78
N VAL A 30 -1.96 0.76 11.37
CA VAL A 30 -2.48 0.16 10.13
C VAL A 30 -2.35 1.13 8.97
N LEU A 31 -1.53 0.79 7.98
CA LEU A 31 -1.50 1.48 6.68
C LEU A 31 -2.76 1.10 5.87
N SER A 32 -3.62 2.08 5.68
CA SER A 32 -4.86 2.00 4.92
C SER A 32 -4.72 2.73 3.59
N ILE A 33 -4.97 2.01 2.50
CA ILE A 33 -4.90 2.53 1.13
C ILE A 33 -6.23 2.24 0.47
N ARG A 34 -6.96 3.31 0.15
CA ARG A 34 -8.26 3.25 -0.51
C ARG A 34 -8.20 3.93 -1.87
N GLY A 35 -8.76 3.30 -2.88
CA GLY A 35 -9.11 3.97 -4.13
C GLY A 35 -10.63 4.03 -4.26
N GLU A 36 -11.16 5.21 -4.54
CA GLU A 36 -12.58 5.42 -4.81
C GLU A 36 -12.73 5.68 -6.32
N GLY A 37 -13.33 4.74 -7.03
CA GLY A 37 -13.48 4.88 -8.46
C GLY A 37 -14.58 5.86 -8.84
N ILE A 38 -14.32 6.69 -9.85
CA ILE A 38 -15.34 7.54 -10.44
C ILE A 38 -16.42 6.62 -11.05
N LYS A 39 -17.68 6.81 -10.63
CA LYS A 39 -18.83 6.19 -11.29
C LYS A 39 -18.91 6.76 -12.69
N GLU A 40 -18.73 5.93 -13.69
CA GLU A 40 -18.99 6.37 -15.04
C GLU A 40 -20.47 6.63 -15.24
N GLU A 41 -20.78 7.77 -15.86
CA GLU A 41 -22.11 8.01 -16.40
C GLU A 41 -22.41 6.94 -17.45
N LYS A 42 -23.61 6.34 -17.36
CA LYS A 42 -24.10 5.41 -18.38
C LYS A 42 -24.10 6.14 -19.73
N LYS A 43 -23.19 5.75 -20.62
CA LYS A 43 -23.21 6.22 -22.00
C LYS A 43 -24.24 5.41 -22.77
N GLU A 44 -25.45 5.94 -22.86
CA GLU A 44 -26.49 5.38 -23.73
C GLU A 44 -26.03 5.43 -25.19
N ASN A 45 -26.31 4.37 -25.96
CA ASN A 45 -26.00 4.24 -27.40
C ASN A 45 -24.53 3.97 -27.80
N LEU A 46 -23.68 3.45 -26.90
CA LEU A 46 -22.35 2.95 -27.28
C LEU A 46 -22.29 1.41 -27.26
N VAL A 47 -21.60 0.84 -28.24
CA VAL A 47 -21.30 -0.60 -28.32
C VAL A 47 -19.80 -0.79 -28.17
N TRP A 48 -19.40 -1.59 -27.18
CA TRP A 48 -18.01 -2.01 -27.01
C TRP A 48 -17.67 -3.09 -28.05
N HIS A 49 -16.57 -2.92 -28.77
CA HIS A 49 -16.06 -3.97 -29.67
C HIS A 49 -15.23 -5.01 -28.92
N VAL A 50 -14.35 -4.58 -28.00
CA VAL A 50 -13.55 -5.42 -27.09
C VAL A 50 -13.21 -4.62 -25.82
N ALA A 51 -13.28 -5.25 -24.65
CA ALA A 51 -12.76 -4.75 -23.38
C ALA A 51 -12.06 -5.90 -22.63
N GLU A 52 -10.72 -5.98 -22.70
CA GLU A 52 -9.94 -7.11 -22.15
C GLU A 52 -9.79 -7.08 -20.64
N ARG A 53 -9.81 -5.88 -20.07
CA ARG A 53 -10.09 -5.64 -18.66
C ARG A 53 -11.31 -4.74 -18.67
N GLU A 54 -12.25 -4.92 -17.74
CA GLU A 54 -13.24 -3.89 -17.40
C GLU A 54 -12.51 -2.67 -16.78
N ALA A 55 -11.59 -2.09 -17.54
CA ALA A 55 -11.05 -0.80 -17.24
C ALA A 55 -12.16 0.15 -17.67
N PHE A 56 -12.88 0.71 -16.70
CA PHE A 56 -13.70 1.90 -16.96
C PHE A 56 -14.87 1.65 -17.94
N SER A 57 -15.68 0.63 -17.66
CA SER A 57 -17.02 0.51 -18.24
C SER A 57 -18.00 0.12 -17.13
N GLY A 58 -18.28 1.04 -16.19
CA GLY A 58 -19.37 0.87 -15.21
C GLY A 58 -19.09 1.15 -13.73
N GLY A 59 -17.91 1.65 -13.37
CA GLY A 59 -17.59 2.09 -12.00
C GLY A 59 -16.18 1.70 -11.62
N GLY A 60 -15.31 2.69 -11.38
CA GLY A 60 -13.97 2.36 -10.91
C GLY A 60 -14.06 1.49 -9.65
N SER A 61 -13.45 0.31 -9.70
CA SER A 61 -13.63 -0.70 -8.67
C SER A 61 -13.01 -0.21 -7.36
N GLU A 62 -13.81 0.25 -6.41
CA GLU A 62 -13.28 0.67 -5.11
C GLU A 62 -12.34 -0.42 -4.56
N PHE A 63 -11.15 -0.02 -4.14
CA PHE A 63 -10.22 -0.95 -3.51
C PHE A 63 -9.87 -0.46 -2.12
N LEU A 64 -9.69 -1.41 -1.21
CA LEU A 64 -9.18 -1.19 0.13
C LEU A 64 -8.07 -2.20 0.39
N ARG A 65 -6.94 -1.70 0.88
CA ARG A 65 -5.83 -2.49 1.40
C ARG A 65 -5.47 -1.96 2.78
N ARG A 66 -5.49 -2.85 3.77
CA ARG A 66 -5.06 -2.57 5.14
C ARG A 66 -3.88 -3.46 5.46
N ILE A 67 -2.79 -2.85 5.91
CA ILE A 67 -1.53 -3.53 6.17
C ILE A 67 -1.06 -3.07 7.55
N GLU A 68 -0.93 -4.01 8.47
CA GLU A 68 -0.36 -3.75 9.78
C GLU A 68 1.14 -3.45 9.64
N LEU A 69 1.59 -2.32 10.17
CA LEU A 69 2.99 -1.93 10.19
C LEU A 69 3.62 -2.35 11.52
N PRO A 70 4.92 -2.71 11.51
CA PRO A 70 5.66 -2.91 12.74
C PRO A 70 5.64 -1.68 13.65
N GLU A 71 5.86 -1.86 14.96
CA GLU A 71 5.89 -0.76 15.93
C GLU A 71 7.03 0.24 15.65
N ASN A 72 8.13 -0.22 15.04
CA ASN A 72 9.33 0.58 14.79
C ASN A 72 9.28 1.34 13.46
N VAL A 73 8.23 2.15 13.24
CA VAL A 73 8.09 2.99 12.03
C VAL A 73 7.93 4.46 12.38
N LYS A 74 8.45 5.34 11.53
CA LYS A 74 8.31 6.80 11.65
C LYS A 74 7.09 7.25 10.86
N VAL A 75 5.92 7.18 11.51
CA VAL A 75 4.61 7.47 10.90
C VAL A 75 4.55 8.88 10.30
N ASP A 76 5.18 9.85 10.96
CA ASP A 76 5.30 11.25 10.53
C ASP A 76 6.11 11.45 9.23
N GLN A 77 6.89 10.44 8.84
CA GLN A 77 7.81 10.49 7.69
C GLN A 77 7.37 9.59 6.52
N VAL A 78 6.16 9.04 6.58
CA VAL A 78 5.59 8.26 5.48
C VAL A 78 5.47 9.14 4.23
N LYS A 79 5.89 8.61 3.08
CA LYS A 79 5.79 9.27 1.78
C LYS A 79 5.04 8.38 0.80
N ALA A 80 4.22 8.99 -0.04
CA ALA A 80 3.50 8.29 -1.09
C ALA A 80 3.56 9.08 -2.41
N TYR A 81 3.70 8.38 -3.51
CA TYR A 81 3.68 8.95 -4.86
C TYR A 81 3.15 7.94 -5.87
N VAL A 82 2.56 8.45 -6.96
CA VAL A 82 2.11 7.63 -8.09
C VAL A 82 2.98 7.96 -9.29
N GLU A 83 3.51 6.93 -9.93
CA GLU A 83 4.31 7.06 -11.15
C GLU A 83 3.93 5.91 -12.09
N ASN A 84 3.61 6.22 -13.35
CA ASN A 84 3.25 5.23 -14.38
C ASN A 84 2.16 4.23 -13.95
N GLY A 85 1.12 4.72 -13.26
CA GLY A 85 0.00 3.89 -12.78
C GLY A 85 0.34 3.00 -11.58
N VAL A 86 1.47 3.24 -10.90
CA VAL A 86 1.88 2.49 -9.71
C VAL A 86 2.00 3.44 -8.51
N LEU A 87 1.19 3.19 -7.48
CA LEU A 87 1.33 3.83 -6.18
C LEU A 87 2.50 3.19 -5.43
N THR A 88 3.44 4.01 -4.99
CA THR A 88 4.52 3.61 -4.09
C THR A 88 4.33 4.31 -2.74
N VAL A 89 4.28 3.53 -1.66
CA VAL A 89 4.25 4.03 -0.28
C VAL A 89 5.55 3.60 0.41
N VAL A 90 6.29 4.57 0.93
CA VAL A 90 7.55 4.38 1.66
C VAL A 90 7.30 4.71 3.13
N VAL A 91 7.49 3.72 3.99
CA VAL A 91 7.33 3.82 5.44
C VAL A 91 8.72 3.67 6.07
N PRO A 92 9.35 4.77 6.52
CA PRO A 92 10.66 4.71 7.15
C PRO A 92 10.61 3.95 8.48
N LYS A 93 11.64 3.15 8.73
CA LYS A 93 11.83 2.47 10.02
C LYS A 93 12.44 3.43 11.03
N ASP A 94 12.05 3.28 12.28
CA ASP A 94 12.74 3.90 13.38
C ASP A 94 13.95 3.06 13.81
N THR A 95 15.12 3.50 13.36
CA THR A 95 16.41 2.90 13.67
C THR A 95 17.02 3.42 14.98
N SER A 96 16.33 4.31 15.70
CA SER A 96 16.79 4.83 16.99
C SER A 96 16.67 3.80 18.12
N SER A 97 15.76 2.81 17.97
CA SER A 97 15.74 1.65 18.85
C SER A 97 16.94 0.77 18.53
N LYS A 98 17.93 0.80 19.42
CA LYS A 98 19.13 -0.05 19.35
C LYS A 98 18.71 -1.49 19.12
N SER A 99 19.15 -2.04 17.97
CA SER A 99 19.43 -3.44 17.67
C SER A 99 18.50 -4.45 18.33
N SER A 100 17.81 -5.27 17.52
CA SER A 100 17.42 -6.61 17.97
C SER A 100 18.61 -7.20 18.72
N LYS A 101 18.44 -7.45 20.03
CA LYS A 101 19.46 -8.11 20.83
C LYS A 101 19.50 -9.53 20.28
N VAL A 102 20.37 -9.77 19.29
CA VAL A 102 20.71 -11.12 18.88
C VAL A 102 21.23 -11.79 20.14
N ARG A 103 20.39 -12.66 20.73
CA ARG A 103 20.75 -13.43 21.90
C ARG A 103 21.17 -14.80 21.38
N ASN A 104 22.47 -15.04 21.37
CA ASN A 104 22.98 -16.39 21.16
C ASN A 104 22.45 -17.27 22.29
N VAL A 105 21.75 -18.34 21.94
CA VAL A 105 21.27 -19.36 22.89
C VAL A 105 22.26 -20.52 22.83
N ASN A 106 22.91 -20.80 23.95
CA ASN A 106 23.82 -21.94 24.07
C ASN A 106 23.00 -23.24 24.12
N ILE A 107 23.40 -24.22 23.32
CA ILE A 107 22.83 -25.59 23.39
C ILE A 107 23.61 -26.35 24.46
N THR A 108 22.92 -26.85 25.48
CA THR A 108 23.48 -27.79 26.47
C THR A 108 22.84 -29.16 26.30
N SER A 109 23.66 -30.19 26.08
CA SER A 109 23.24 -31.59 26.15
C SER A 109 23.37 -32.11 27.57
N LYS A 110 22.41 -32.92 28.03
CA LYS A 110 22.46 -33.64 29.31
C LYS A 110 22.72 -35.11 28.96
N LEU A 111 23.90 -35.61 29.33
CA LEU A 111 24.20 -37.05 29.32
C LEU A 111 23.38 -37.76 30.39
#